data_AF-A0AAX0IZV2-F1
#
_entry.id   AF-A0AAX0IZV2-F1
#
_cell.length_a   1.000
_cell.length_b   1.000
_cell.length_c   1.000
_cell.angle_alpha   90.00
_cell.angle_beta   90.00
_cell.angle_gamma   90.00
#
_symmetry.space_group_name_H-M   'P 1'
#
loop_
_entity.id
_entity.type
_entity.pdbx_description
1 polymer ?
#
loop_
_entity_poly.entity_id
_entity_poly.type
_entity_poly.pdbx_seq_one_letter_code
_entity_poly.pdbx_strand_id
1 'polypeptide(L)'
;MGSVPDNGETYVDQGIGVEDRLERLWAPYRMAYIKKDPVDDARGSTNPFVRIPELSDEDGLIVARGEYVYCLLNLFPYNSGHMMVVPYRQEPNLEDLTGEEISELFAFGQAAIKVVKSVSRPDAINVGFNLGRASGGSVGEHLHMHIVPRWSGDANFMTVIDGTKVLPQLLRKTRSLLAQAWNDMDGIPGVAHA
;
A
#
# COMPACT_ATOMS: atom_id res chain seq x y z
N MET A 1 -40.95 25.91 -7.90
CA MET A 1 -40.75 26.25 -6.47
C MET A 1 -41.47 25.17 -5.67
N GLY A 2 -40.75 24.36 -4.91
CA GLY A 2 -41.29 23.23 -4.15
C GLY A 2 -40.16 22.32 -3.69
N SER A 3 -39.66 22.58 -2.48
CA SER A 3 -38.60 21.85 -1.77
C SER A 3 -39.05 20.46 -1.33
N VAL A 4 -38.17 19.45 -1.45
CA VAL A 4 -38.36 18.11 -0.88
C VAL A 4 -37.86 18.10 0.57
N PRO A 5 -38.59 17.54 1.55
CA PRO A 5 -38.11 17.36 2.91
C PRO A 5 -37.19 16.15 3.01
N ASP A 6 -36.06 16.31 3.71
CA ASP A 6 -35.16 15.23 4.13
C ASP A 6 -35.74 14.56 5.38
N ASN A 7 -36.40 13.42 5.21
CA ASN A 7 -36.78 12.53 6.31
C ASN A 7 -35.66 11.52 6.47
N GLY A 8 -34.91 11.62 7.58
CA GLY A 8 -33.81 10.75 7.94
C GLY A 8 -34.23 9.29 8.14
N GLU A 9 -34.36 8.55 7.03
CA GLU A 9 -34.61 7.13 7.02
C GLU A 9 -33.28 6.37 6.92
N THR A 10 -32.91 5.68 8.00
CA THR A 10 -31.91 4.60 7.98
C THR A 10 -32.33 3.53 6.99
N TYR A 11 -31.51 3.31 5.97
CA TYR A 11 -31.70 2.22 5.01
C TYR A 11 -31.43 0.87 5.69
N VAL A 12 -32.46 0.04 5.81
CA VAL A 12 -32.35 -1.37 6.18
C VAL A 12 -32.66 -2.19 4.94
N ASP A 13 -31.64 -2.81 4.36
CA ASP A 13 -31.83 -3.76 3.26
C ASP A 13 -32.50 -5.03 3.79
N GLN A 14 -33.60 -5.44 3.16
CA GLN A 14 -34.22 -6.75 3.38
C GLN A 14 -34.24 -7.53 2.06
N GLY A 15 -33.59 -8.69 2.06
CA GLY A 15 -33.62 -9.67 0.97
C GLY A 15 -33.24 -11.06 1.48
N ILE A 16 -33.82 -12.11 0.88
CA ILE A 16 -33.54 -13.51 1.23
C ILE A 16 -32.23 -13.92 0.54
N GLY A 17 -31.14 -13.91 1.30
CA GLY A 17 -29.82 -14.42 0.91
C GLY A 17 -29.18 -15.11 2.11
N VAL A 18 -28.45 -16.21 1.87
CA VAL A 18 -27.71 -16.91 2.93
C VAL A 18 -26.72 -15.93 3.57
N GLU A 19 -26.72 -15.89 4.90
CA GLU A 19 -25.92 -14.99 5.73
C GLU A 19 -24.43 -15.04 5.33
N ASP A 20 -24.00 -14.07 4.53
CA ASP A 20 -22.61 -13.91 4.15
C ASP A 20 -21.87 -13.27 5.34
N ARG A 21 -21.01 -14.05 5.99
CA ARG A 21 -20.17 -13.63 7.12
C ARG A 21 -18.97 -12.77 6.71
N LEU A 22 -18.96 -12.22 5.50
CA LEU A 22 -17.97 -11.21 5.11
C LEU A 22 -18.36 -9.85 5.67
N GLU A 23 -17.76 -9.51 6.82
CA GLU A 23 -17.54 -8.13 7.22
C GLU A 23 -16.84 -7.40 6.08
N ARG A 24 -17.61 -6.56 5.39
CA ARG A 24 -17.10 -5.72 4.31
C ARG A 24 -16.19 -4.68 4.96
N LEU A 25 -14.88 -4.91 4.90
CA LEU A 25 -13.84 -3.95 5.27
C LEU A 25 -13.93 -2.73 4.34
N TRP A 26 -14.84 -1.82 4.66
CA TRP A 26 -14.91 -0.51 4.03
C TRP A 26 -13.82 0.35 4.62
N ALA A 27 -12.85 0.75 3.78
CA ALA A 27 -11.86 1.79 4.09
C ALA A 27 -12.40 3.14 3.58
N PRO A 28 -13.18 3.90 4.37
CA PRO A 28 -13.87 5.11 3.91
C PRO A 28 -12.94 6.20 3.37
N TYR A 29 -11.66 6.21 3.78
CA TYR A 29 -10.65 7.14 3.25
C TYR A 29 -10.26 6.89 1.79
N ARG A 30 -10.45 5.66 1.28
CA ARG A 30 -10.16 5.30 -0.13
C ARG A 30 -10.95 6.16 -1.11
N MET A 31 -12.17 6.56 -0.74
CA MET A 31 -13.01 7.39 -1.61
C MET A 31 -12.71 8.90 -1.56
N ALA A 32 -12.19 9.41 -0.44
CA ALA A 32 -11.96 10.86 -0.26
C ALA A 32 -10.77 11.39 -1.07
N TYR A 33 -9.79 10.54 -1.38
CA TYR A 33 -8.56 10.93 -2.10
C TYR A 33 -8.58 10.61 -3.60
N ILE A 34 -9.37 9.63 -4.06
CA ILE A 34 -9.51 9.30 -5.50
C ILE A 34 -10.05 10.50 -6.31
N LYS A 35 -10.69 11.48 -5.65
CA LYS A 35 -11.17 12.72 -6.27
C LYS A 35 -10.08 13.76 -6.56
N LYS A 36 -8.83 13.59 -6.11
CA LYS A 36 -7.73 14.52 -6.44
C LYS A 36 -6.82 13.92 -7.52
N ASP A 37 -7.20 14.30 -8.73
CA ASP A 37 -6.45 14.42 -9.99
C ASP A 37 -5.95 13.12 -10.66
N PRO A 38 -6.48 12.78 -11.87
CA PRO A 38 -5.57 12.33 -12.90
C PRO A 38 -4.66 13.54 -13.18
N VAL A 39 -3.38 13.42 -12.86
CA VAL A 39 -2.39 14.36 -13.40
C VAL A 39 -2.35 14.08 -14.91
N ASP A 40 -3.20 14.81 -15.65
CA ASP A 40 -3.10 14.97 -17.09
C ASP A 40 -1.80 15.73 -17.35
N ASP A 41 -0.70 14.99 -17.50
CA ASP A 41 0.55 15.53 -18.04
C ASP A 41 0.93 14.74 -19.28
N ALA A 42 1.11 15.48 -20.37
CA ALA A 42 1.40 15.00 -21.72
C ALA A 42 2.83 14.40 -21.86
N ARG A 43 3.33 13.63 -20.87
CA ARG A 43 4.75 13.24 -20.77
C ARG A 43 5.09 11.85 -20.23
N GLY A 44 4.17 10.92 -20.00
CA GLY A 44 4.59 9.56 -19.64
C GLY A 44 3.56 8.79 -18.83
N SER A 45 3.76 7.47 -18.78
CA SER A 45 2.85 6.44 -18.25
C SER A 45 1.94 6.90 -17.09
N THR A 46 0.65 6.57 -17.19
CA THR A 46 -0.35 6.76 -16.12
C THR A 46 -0.09 5.89 -14.89
N ASN A 47 0.84 4.94 -14.97
CA ASN A 47 1.17 4.03 -13.89
C ASN A 47 2.09 4.71 -12.85
N PRO A 48 1.62 4.90 -11.59
CA PRO A 48 2.41 5.54 -10.56
C PRO A 48 3.71 4.80 -10.25
N PHE A 49 3.75 3.47 -10.39
CA PHE A 49 4.93 2.67 -10.06
C PHE A 49 6.09 2.82 -11.05
N VAL A 50 5.82 3.34 -12.25
CA VAL A 50 6.87 3.72 -13.21
C VAL A 50 7.44 5.10 -12.87
N ARG A 51 6.58 6.02 -12.40
CA ARG A 51 6.95 7.41 -12.12
C ARG A 51 7.62 7.61 -10.76
N ILE A 52 7.18 6.87 -9.74
CA ILE A 52 7.67 7.02 -8.36
C ILE A 52 9.20 6.91 -8.27
N PRO A 53 9.87 5.95 -8.93
CA PRO A 53 11.32 5.87 -8.93
C PRO A 53 12.06 7.13 -9.44
N GLU A 54 11.42 7.97 -10.25
CA GLU A 54 11.98 9.22 -10.77
C GLU A 54 11.90 10.39 -9.76
N LEU A 55 11.11 10.22 -8.70
CA LEU A 55 10.97 11.20 -7.62
C LEU A 55 12.07 11.04 -6.58
N SER A 56 12.17 12.04 -5.69
CA SER A 56 12.88 11.89 -4.43
C SER A 56 12.27 10.73 -3.62
N ASP A 57 13.09 10.12 -2.78
CA ASP A 57 12.65 9.04 -1.91
C ASP A 57 11.51 9.51 -1.00
N GLU A 58 11.59 10.73 -0.47
CA GLU A 58 10.59 11.33 0.40
C GLU A 58 9.25 11.57 -0.31
N ASP A 59 9.26 12.06 -1.54
CA ASP A 59 8.03 12.34 -2.28
C ASP A 59 7.40 11.07 -2.86
N GLY A 60 8.23 10.08 -3.22
CA GLY A 60 7.80 8.75 -3.66
C GLY A 60 7.46 7.79 -2.52
N LEU A 61 7.72 8.17 -1.27
CA LEU A 61 7.62 7.30 -0.08
C LEU A 61 8.46 6.01 -0.18
N ILE A 62 9.60 6.04 -0.88
CA ILE A 62 10.46 4.89 -1.19
C ILE A 62 11.36 4.55 0.01
N VAL A 63 11.09 3.45 0.70
CA VAL A 63 11.87 3.02 1.86
C VAL A 63 13.28 2.58 1.46
N ALA A 64 13.42 1.83 0.37
CA ALA A 64 14.71 1.32 -0.10
C ALA A 64 14.69 1.03 -1.61
N ARG A 65 15.87 1.09 -2.24
CA ARG A 65 16.09 0.84 -3.67
C ARG A 65 17.07 -0.31 -3.87
N GLY A 66 16.69 -1.23 -4.75
CA GLY A 66 17.54 -2.33 -5.24
C GLY A 66 17.97 -2.10 -6.68
N GLU A 67 18.45 -3.16 -7.31
CA GLU A 67 18.86 -3.17 -8.72
C GLU A 67 17.66 -3.33 -9.67
N TYR A 68 16.78 -4.30 -9.37
CA TYR A 68 15.60 -4.66 -10.15
C TYR A 68 14.29 -4.28 -9.47
N VAL A 69 14.29 -4.13 -8.14
CA VAL A 69 13.09 -3.78 -7.35
C VAL A 69 13.32 -2.59 -6.43
N TYR A 70 12.23 -2.03 -5.93
CA TYR A 70 12.26 -1.05 -4.84
C TYR A 70 11.14 -1.31 -3.85
N CYS A 71 11.31 -0.81 -2.62
CA CYS A 71 10.32 -0.90 -1.55
C CYS A 71 9.77 0.50 -1.24
N LEU A 72 8.46 0.65 -1.12
CA LEU A 72 7.79 1.91 -0.80
C LEU A 72 6.63 1.69 0.17
N LEU A 73 6.17 2.77 0.82
CA LEU A 73 4.92 2.72 1.57
C LEU A 73 3.70 2.78 0.66
N ASN A 74 2.65 2.06 1.05
CA ASN A 74 1.34 2.26 0.43
C ASN A 74 0.74 3.59 0.90
N LEU A 75 0.32 4.44 -0.05
CA LEU A 75 -0.34 5.72 0.21
C LEU A 75 -1.67 5.55 0.96
N PHE A 76 -2.34 4.42 0.78
CA PHE A 76 -3.58 4.04 1.45
C PHE A 76 -3.34 2.75 2.26
N PRO A 77 -2.60 2.84 3.38
CA PRO A 77 -2.20 1.66 4.13
C PRO A 77 -3.41 0.96 4.76
N TYR A 78 -3.33 -0.37 4.93
CA TYR A 78 -4.25 -1.11 5.81
C TYR A 78 -3.90 -0.85 7.27
N ASN A 79 -2.60 -0.86 7.58
CA ASN A 79 -2.03 -0.55 8.89
C ASN A 79 -0.74 0.26 8.71
N SER A 80 -0.30 0.96 9.76
CA SER A 80 0.99 1.67 9.76
C SER A 80 2.14 0.71 9.45
N GLY A 81 3.00 1.09 8.50
CA GLY A 81 4.09 0.24 8.01
C GLY A 81 3.71 -0.71 6.88
N HIS A 82 2.50 -0.58 6.29
CA HIS A 82 2.16 -1.26 5.04
C HIS A 82 3.12 -0.84 3.91
N MET A 83 4.02 -1.76 3.56
CA MET A 83 4.98 -1.60 2.48
C MET A 83 4.57 -2.41 1.25
N MET A 84 5.08 -2.00 0.10
CA MET A 84 5.01 -2.74 -1.15
C MET A 84 6.42 -2.90 -1.71
N VAL A 85 6.73 -4.07 -2.28
CA VAL A 85 7.95 -4.27 -3.09
C VAL A 85 7.53 -4.41 -4.55
N VAL A 86 8.16 -3.62 -5.42
CA VAL A 86 7.73 -3.41 -6.79
C VAL A 86 8.93 -3.54 -7.73
N PRO A 87 8.86 -4.35 -8.80
CA PRO A 87 9.88 -4.33 -9.85
C PRO A 87 9.91 -2.97 -10.56
N TYR A 88 11.08 -2.50 -10.98
CA TYR A 88 11.18 -1.30 -11.82
C TYR A 88 10.53 -1.52 -13.18
N ARG A 89 10.72 -2.72 -13.76
CA ARG A 89 10.07 -3.11 -15.00
C ARG A 89 8.56 -3.23 -14.76
N GLN A 90 7.77 -2.59 -15.62
CA GLN A 90 6.32 -2.74 -15.59
C GLN A 90 5.95 -4.14 -16.11
N GLU A 91 5.62 -5.03 -15.18
CA GLU A 91 5.19 -6.40 -15.46
C GLU A 91 3.99 -6.74 -14.56
N PRO A 92 2.79 -7.04 -15.10
CA PRO A 92 1.63 -7.43 -14.31
C PRO A 92 1.70 -8.85 -13.72
N ASN A 93 2.43 -9.78 -14.37
CA ASN A 93 2.34 -11.21 -14.04
C ASN A 93 3.56 -11.67 -13.24
N LEU A 94 3.34 -12.51 -12.22
CA LEU A 94 4.42 -13.02 -11.37
C LEU A 94 5.30 -14.01 -12.14
N GLU A 95 4.68 -14.80 -13.01
CA GLU A 95 5.30 -15.83 -13.85
C GLU A 95 6.18 -15.26 -14.98
N ASP A 96 6.04 -13.96 -15.28
CA ASP A 96 6.78 -13.28 -16.35
C ASP A 96 7.99 -12.47 -15.84
N LEU A 97 8.26 -12.51 -14.53
CA LEU A 97 9.47 -11.92 -13.95
C LEU A 97 10.72 -12.75 -14.26
N THR A 98 11.86 -12.08 -14.43
CA THR A 98 13.14 -12.79 -14.59
C THR A 98 13.58 -13.46 -13.29
N GLY A 99 14.54 -14.39 -13.38
CA GLY A 99 15.08 -15.05 -12.19
C GLY A 99 15.72 -14.07 -11.20
N GLU A 100 16.38 -13.04 -11.72
CA GLU A 100 16.99 -11.96 -10.95
C GLU A 100 15.92 -11.08 -10.27
N GLU A 101 14.88 -10.69 -11.02
CA GLU A 101 13.75 -9.90 -10.50
C GLU A 101 13.03 -10.65 -9.38
N ILE A 102 12.70 -11.94 -9.57
CA ILE A 102 12.04 -12.76 -8.53
C ILE A 102 12.93 -12.90 -7.29
N SER A 103 14.22 -13.17 -7.49
CA SER A 103 15.16 -13.36 -6.38
C SER A 103 15.27 -12.10 -5.53
N GLU A 104 15.43 -10.94 -6.18
CA GLU A 104 15.54 -9.68 -5.46
C GLU A 104 14.20 -9.25 -4.84
N LEU A 105 13.07 -9.47 -5.53
CA LEU A 105 11.72 -9.21 -5.02
C LEU A 105 11.49 -9.90 -3.67
N PHE A 106 11.82 -11.19 -3.56
CA PHE A 106 11.67 -11.93 -2.30
C PHE A 106 12.73 -11.56 -1.26
N ALA A 107 13.97 -11.25 -1.67
CA ALA A 107 15.00 -10.76 -0.75
C ALA A 107 14.57 -9.43 -0.10
N PHE A 108 14.00 -8.51 -0.88
CA PHE A 108 13.41 -7.27 -0.38
C PHE A 108 12.18 -7.51 0.49
N GLY A 109 11.32 -8.46 0.13
CA GLY A 109 10.19 -8.85 0.98
C GLY A 109 10.64 -9.33 2.37
N GLN A 110 11.68 -10.18 2.43
CA GLN A 110 12.27 -10.63 3.69
C GLN A 110 12.88 -9.47 4.48
N ALA A 111 13.59 -8.56 3.82
CA ALA A 111 14.17 -7.37 4.42
C ALA A 111 13.09 -6.46 5.03
N ALA A 112 12.04 -6.16 4.26
CA ALA A 112 10.90 -5.36 4.71
C ALA A 112 10.24 -5.96 5.97
N ILE A 113 10.08 -7.29 6.02
CA ILE A 113 9.56 -8.00 7.20
C ILE A 113 10.48 -7.83 8.42
N LYS A 114 11.79 -7.97 8.25
CA LYS A 114 12.76 -7.79 9.35
C LYS A 114 12.72 -6.35 9.85
N VAL A 115 12.76 -5.38 8.94
CA VAL A 115 12.73 -3.95 9.23
C VAL A 115 11.46 -3.57 10.00
N VAL A 116 10.27 -3.90 9.48
CA VAL A 116 9.01 -3.55 10.16
C VAL A 116 8.91 -4.22 11.54
N LYS A 117 9.40 -5.46 11.69
CA LYS A 117 9.45 -6.13 13.00
C LYS A 117 10.33 -5.41 14.01
N SER A 118 11.47 -4.87 13.58
CA SER A 118 12.36 -4.12 14.47
C SER A 118 11.76 -2.79 14.93
N VAL A 119 10.99 -2.12 14.06
CA VAL A 119 10.46 -0.78 14.30
C VAL A 119 9.14 -0.82 15.09
N SER A 120 8.21 -1.71 14.72
CA SER A 120 6.83 -1.66 15.23
C SER A 120 6.37 -2.91 15.99
N ARG A 121 7.16 -3.99 16.00
CA ARG A 121 6.86 -5.26 16.72
C ARG A 121 5.41 -5.76 16.50
N PRO A 122 4.99 -6.01 15.26
CA PRO A 122 3.67 -6.57 14.99
C PRO A 122 3.57 -8.03 15.45
N ASP A 123 2.37 -8.44 15.83
CA ASP A 123 2.07 -9.82 16.23
C ASP A 123 2.16 -10.78 15.03
N ALA A 124 1.77 -10.30 13.84
CA ALA A 124 1.77 -11.07 12.60
C ALA A 124 2.04 -10.19 11.37
N ILE A 125 2.32 -10.82 10.22
CA ILE A 125 2.50 -10.14 8.94
C ILE A 125 1.66 -10.87 7.88
N ASN A 126 0.90 -10.14 7.06
CA ASN A 126 0.38 -10.67 5.80
C ASN A 126 1.32 -10.29 4.66
N VAL A 127 1.62 -11.26 3.79
CA VAL A 127 2.41 -11.07 2.58
C VAL A 127 1.63 -11.63 1.41
N GLY A 128 1.51 -10.90 0.31
CA GLY A 128 0.78 -11.42 -0.84
C GLY A 128 0.71 -10.49 -2.03
N PHE A 129 0.09 -11.01 -3.09
CA PHE A 129 -0.14 -10.34 -4.36
C PHE A 129 -1.62 -10.40 -4.70
N ASN A 130 -2.10 -9.38 -5.42
CA ASN A 130 -3.40 -9.38 -6.06
C ASN A 130 -3.17 -9.42 -7.57
N LEU A 131 -3.21 -10.61 -8.17
CA LEU A 131 -2.94 -10.83 -9.59
C LEU A 131 -4.24 -10.85 -10.40
N GLY A 132 -4.27 -10.06 -11.47
CA GLY A 132 -5.44 -9.93 -12.35
C GLY A 132 -6.59 -9.10 -11.73
N ARG A 133 -7.43 -8.54 -12.59
CA ARG A 133 -8.48 -7.58 -12.20
C ARG A 133 -9.47 -8.11 -11.15
N ALA A 134 -9.78 -9.40 -11.20
CA ALA A 134 -10.74 -10.02 -10.30
C ALA A 134 -10.23 -10.18 -8.85
N SER A 135 -8.93 -10.05 -8.62
CA SER A 135 -8.32 -10.19 -7.28
C SER A 135 -8.48 -8.96 -6.39
N GLY A 136 -9.05 -7.86 -6.91
CA GLY A 136 -9.22 -6.61 -6.16
C GLY A 136 -8.00 -5.67 -6.18
N GLY A 137 -6.97 -5.99 -6.95
CA GLY A 137 -5.83 -5.11 -7.20
C GLY A 137 -6.23 -3.85 -7.98
N SER A 138 -5.94 -2.66 -7.44
CA SER A 138 -6.28 -1.38 -8.08
C SER A 138 -5.30 -0.96 -9.18
N VAL A 139 -4.09 -1.52 -9.19
CA VAL A 139 -3.07 -1.30 -10.22
C VAL A 139 -2.71 -2.66 -10.82
N GLY A 140 -3.62 -3.19 -11.64
CA GLY A 140 -3.47 -4.55 -12.21
C GLY A 140 -2.41 -4.66 -13.31
N GLU A 141 -1.85 -3.53 -13.76
CA GLU A 141 -0.85 -3.47 -14.84
C GLU A 141 0.60 -3.55 -14.35
N HIS A 142 0.81 -3.62 -13.03
CA HIS A 142 2.15 -3.67 -12.43
C HIS A 142 2.12 -4.40 -11.10
N LEU A 143 2.80 -5.54 -11.07
CA LEU A 143 2.91 -6.40 -9.91
C LEU A 143 3.57 -5.69 -8.74
N HIS A 144 3.01 -5.91 -7.55
CA HIS A 144 3.56 -5.40 -6.31
C HIS A 144 3.24 -6.36 -5.16
N MET A 145 4.27 -6.73 -4.39
CA MET A 145 4.11 -7.57 -3.20
C MET A 145 3.70 -6.69 -2.04
N HIS A 146 2.57 -6.99 -1.39
CA HIS A 146 2.17 -6.32 -0.17
C HIS A 146 2.84 -6.95 1.06
N ILE A 147 3.30 -6.13 1.99
CA ILE A 147 3.76 -6.52 3.33
C ILE A 147 2.98 -5.69 4.35
N VAL A 148 2.02 -6.34 5.02
CA VAL A 148 1.08 -5.67 5.93
C VAL A 148 1.32 -6.16 7.35
N PRO A 149 1.85 -5.31 8.26
CA PRO A 149 1.95 -5.65 9.66
C PRO A 149 0.57 -5.70 10.33
N ARG A 150 0.38 -6.67 11.23
CA ARG A 150 -0.90 -6.97 11.89
C ARG A 150 -0.74 -7.04 13.40
N TRP A 151 -1.77 -6.60 14.11
CA TRP A 151 -1.87 -6.71 15.57
C TRP A 151 -3.17 -7.39 15.95
N SER A 152 -3.17 -8.07 17.09
CA SER A 152 -4.36 -8.70 17.65
C SER A 152 -5.44 -7.65 17.88
N GLY A 153 -6.58 -7.78 17.21
CA GLY A 153 -7.70 -6.83 17.31
C GLY A 153 -7.62 -5.60 16.41
N ASP A 154 -6.66 -5.51 15.47
CA ASP A 154 -6.53 -4.39 14.55
C ASP A 154 -7.73 -4.20 13.60
N ALA A 155 -8.45 -5.28 13.27
CA ALA A 155 -9.68 -5.22 12.49
C ALA A 155 -10.81 -4.43 13.19
N ASN A 156 -10.79 -4.36 14.52
CA ASN A 156 -11.74 -3.56 15.31
C ASN A 156 -11.30 -2.09 15.46
N PHE A 157 -10.05 -1.79 15.11
CA PHE A 157 -9.47 -0.46 15.10
C PHE A 157 -9.43 0.06 13.66
N MET A 158 -10.60 0.35 13.09
CA MET A 158 -10.63 1.30 11.98
C MET A 158 -10.13 2.63 12.52
N THR A 159 -8.86 2.95 12.26
CA THR A 159 -8.31 4.26 12.59
C THR A 159 -8.96 5.25 11.61
N VAL A 160 -10.16 5.72 11.94
CA VAL A 160 -10.83 6.81 11.24
C VAL A 160 -10.05 8.08 11.58
N ILE A 161 -9.00 8.35 10.80
CA ILE A 161 -8.29 9.63 10.88
C ILE A 161 -9.10 10.63 10.07
N ASP A 162 -9.80 11.51 10.78
CA ASP A 162 -10.60 12.63 10.26
C ASP A 162 -9.75 13.77 9.66
N GLY A 163 -8.69 13.45 8.92
CA GLY A 163 -7.73 14.45 8.47
C GLY A 163 -6.83 14.00 7.34
N THR A 164 -7.15 14.43 6.13
CA THR A 164 -6.31 14.29 4.92
C THR A 164 -4.92 14.92 5.05
N LYS A 165 -4.69 15.85 5.98
CA LYS A 165 -3.35 16.42 6.27
C LYS A 165 -2.53 15.60 7.27
N VAL A 166 -3.17 14.82 8.13
CA VAL A 166 -2.50 14.02 9.18
C VAL A 166 -1.87 12.78 8.57
N LEU A 167 -2.54 12.14 7.61
CA LEU A 167 -2.04 10.92 6.96
C LEU A 167 -0.70 11.14 6.20
N PRO A 168 -0.50 12.17 5.35
CA PRO A 168 0.77 12.41 4.66
C PRO A 168 1.95 12.67 5.60
N GLN A 169 1.75 13.43 6.69
CA GLN A 169 2.81 13.69 7.68
C GLN A 169 3.21 12.41 8.42
N LEU A 170 2.23 11.58 8.77
CA LEU A 170 2.48 10.28 9.38
C LEU A 170 3.21 9.35 8.41
N LEU A 171 2.83 9.32 7.13
CA LEU A 171 3.50 8.49 6.12
C LEU A 171 4.97 8.91 5.93
N ARG A 172 5.27 10.20 5.85
CA ARG A 172 6.66 10.70 5.76
C ARG A 172 7.49 10.27 6.97
N LYS A 173 6.94 10.41 8.19
CA LYS A 173 7.62 9.99 9.41
C LYS A 173 7.82 8.47 9.47
N THR A 174 6.80 7.69 9.12
CA THR A 174 6.88 6.23 9.04
C THR A 174 7.93 5.79 8.02
N ARG A 175 7.99 6.45 6.85
CA ARG A 175 8.98 6.20 5.82
C ARG A 175 10.41 6.41 6.35
N SER A 176 10.69 7.55 6.99
CA SER A 176 12.04 7.82 7.52
C SER A 176 12.44 6.82 8.61
N LEU A 177 11.51 6.42 9.50
CA LEU A 177 11.79 5.40 10.52
C LEU A 177 12.16 4.04 9.90
N LEU A 178 11.42 3.61 8.87
CA LEU A 178 11.69 2.35 8.19
C LEU A 178 12.96 2.42 7.35
N ALA A 179 13.21 3.52 6.65
CA ALA A 179 14.42 3.74 5.85
C ALA A 179 15.68 3.75 6.72
N GLN A 180 15.63 4.42 7.88
CA GLN A 180 16.73 4.39 8.85
C GLN A 180 16.98 2.98 9.35
N ALA A 181 15.93 2.27 9.79
CA ALA A 181 16.06 0.90 10.27
C ALA A 181 16.54 -0.08 9.19
N TRP A 182 16.28 0.21 7.91
CA TRP A 182 16.83 -0.55 6.79
C TRP A 182 18.35 -0.37 6.70
N ASN A 183 18.85 0.86 6.79
CA ASN A 183 20.29 1.14 6.77
C ASN A 183 21.04 0.58 7.99
N ASP A 184 20.37 0.54 9.15
CA ASP A 184 20.98 0.05 10.39
C ASP A 184 21.08 -1.49 10.45
N MET A 185 20.44 -2.21 9.52
CA MET A 185 20.47 -3.67 9.48
C MET A 185 21.57 -4.22 8.57
N ASP A 186 22.45 -5.03 9.15
CA ASP A 186 23.47 -5.74 8.39
C ASP A 186 22.88 -6.88 7.53
N GLY A 187 23.41 -7.02 6.32
CA GLY A 187 23.14 -8.17 5.46
C GLY A 187 21.73 -8.21 4.83
N ILE A 188 21.07 -7.06 4.71
CA ILE A 188 19.85 -6.94 3.90
C ILE A 188 20.16 -6.22 2.57
N PRO A 189 19.42 -6.51 1.47
CA PRO A 189 19.68 -5.96 0.16
C PRO A 189 19.27 -4.48 0.04
N GLY A 190 19.82 -3.84 -1.00
CA GLY A 190 19.46 -2.47 -1.38
C GLY A 190 20.07 -1.39 -0.50
N VAL A 191 19.70 -0.14 -0.82
CA VAL A 191 20.09 1.06 -0.09
C VAL A 191 18.86 1.88 0.27
N ALA A 192 18.84 2.48 1.45
CA ALA A 192 17.81 3.43 1.85
C ALA A 192 18.42 4.83 2.01
N HIS A 193 17.71 5.86 1.55
CA HIS A 193 18.10 7.25 1.77
C HIS A 193 17.19 7.84 2.87
N ALA A 194 17.62 7.76 4.13
CA ALA A 194 16.79 8.07 5.29
C ALA A 194 16.52 9.58 5.47
#